data_AF-A0A7Y8SP15-F1
#
_entry.id   AF-A0A7Y8SP15-F1
#
_cell.length_a   1.000
_cell.length_b   1.000
_cell.length_c   1.000
_cell.angle_alpha   90.00
_cell.angle_beta   90.00
_cell.angle_gamma   90.00
#
_symmetry.space_group_name_H-M   'P 1'
#
loop_
_entity.id
_entity.type
_entity.pdbx_description
1 polymer ?
#
loop_
_entity_poly.entity_id
_entity_poly.type
_entity_poly.pdbx_seq_one_letter_code
_entity_poly.pdbx_strand_id
1 'polypeptide(L)'
;MNLWSWLLRSVRHADPDRAKRARDRDPRTGDTVAPRHGAAMTAGAFARLRDRLKISDAAVWTLLQAARPGQGFLPGRLPHLRFERHIFREETDERFDGSYADLSHPEPGGHAHGVAEYERLKRAAALDRKAALRSASWGLGGVLGREAEELDYGDVESFVDRQRRSEDEHLEALSRLLLRRDLGPALRAGDWA
;
A
#
# COMPACT_ATOMS: atom_id res chain seq x y z
N MET A 1 1.54 -14.43 -9.60
CA MET A 1 2.20 -13.18 -10.04
C MET A 1 2.86 -12.55 -8.81
N ASN A 2 4.18 -12.30 -8.80
CA ASN A 2 4.87 -11.87 -7.57
C ASN A 2 4.84 -10.34 -7.40
N LEU A 3 5.02 -9.86 -6.16
CA LEU A 3 5.04 -8.45 -5.77
C LEU A 3 5.98 -7.60 -6.64
N TRP A 4 7.11 -8.18 -7.10
CA TRP A 4 8.05 -7.56 -8.05
C TRP A 4 7.45 -7.34 -9.44
N SER A 5 6.74 -8.32 -10.01
CA SER A 5 6.07 -8.17 -11.31
C SER A 5 5.03 -7.04 -11.29
N TRP A 6 4.41 -6.79 -10.14
CA TRP A 6 3.49 -5.68 -9.92
C TRP A 6 4.21 -4.34 -9.67
N LEU A 7 5.25 -4.30 -8.83
CA LEU A 7 6.11 -3.13 -8.55
C LEU A 7 6.86 -2.60 -9.80
N LEU A 8 7.38 -3.50 -10.64
CA LEU A 8 8.23 -3.15 -11.79
C LEU A 8 7.45 -2.59 -12.98
N ARG A 9 6.17 -2.94 -13.13
CA ARG A 9 5.35 -2.50 -14.27
C ARG A 9 5.02 -1.00 -14.22
N SER A 10 5.13 -0.35 -13.06
CA SER A 10 4.89 1.08 -12.84
C SER A 10 6.13 1.99 -12.95
N VAL A 11 7.35 1.44 -13.14
CA VAL A 11 8.61 2.22 -13.14
C VAL A 11 9.03 2.68 -14.55
N ARG A 12 8.08 2.95 -15.46
CA ARG A 12 8.40 3.68 -16.70
C ARG A 12 8.06 5.16 -16.54
N HIS A 13 9.13 5.91 -16.28
CA HIS A 13 9.29 7.38 -16.32
C HIS A 13 8.77 8.15 -15.10
N ALA A 14 9.65 8.34 -14.11
CA ALA A 14 9.49 9.38 -13.09
C ALA A 14 10.45 10.55 -13.38
N ASP A 15 9.87 11.74 -13.53
CA ASP A 15 10.52 13.03 -13.80
C ASP A 15 11.18 13.60 -12.51
N PRO A 16 12.50 13.93 -12.54
CA PRO A 16 13.26 14.37 -11.37
C PRO A 16 12.89 15.75 -10.81
N ASP A 17 12.17 16.62 -11.54
CA ASP A 17 11.97 18.02 -11.13
C ASP A 17 10.80 18.23 -10.15
N ARG A 18 9.99 17.20 -9.88
CA ARG A 18 8.82 17.31 -8.99
C ARG A 18 9.18 17.26 -7.50
N ALA A 19 10.31 16.65 -7.15
CA ALA A 19 10.78 16.50 -5.76
C ALA A 19 11.22 17.81 -5.09
N LYS A 20 11.51 18.85 -5.88
CA LYS A 20 12.02 20.13 -5.39
C LYS A 20 10.93 21.01 -4.76
N ARG A 21 9.66 20.83 -5.15
CA ARG A 21 8.52 21.66 -4.71
C ARG A 21 7.89 21.24 -3.37
N ALA A 22 8.27 20.09 -2.80
CA ALA A 22 7.72 19.59 -1.54
C ALA A 22 8.48 20.07 -0.28
N ARG A 23 9.59 20.82 -0.44
CA ARG A 23 10.51 21.19 0.65
C ARG A 23 10.14 22.48 1.41
N ASP A 24 9.12 23.23 0.99
CA ASP A 24 8.85 24.59 1.49
C ASP A 24 7.66 24.71 2.46
N ARG A 25 7.49 23.81 3.43
CA ARG A 25 6.51 24.02 4.53
C ARG A 25 7.15 23.94 5.91
N ASP A 26 7.15 25.10 6.58
CA ASP A 26 7.59 25.37 7.96
C ASP A 26 6.66 24.67 9.00
N PRO A 27 7.20 23.91 9.96
CA PRO A 27 6.42 23.33 11.05
C PRO A 27 6.58 24.16 12.33
N ARG A 28 5.55 24.92 12.72
CA ARG A 28 5.46 25.49 14.07
C ARG A 28 4.39 24.81 14.91
N THR A 29 4.90 24.21 15.99
CA THR A 29 4.36 24.05 17.36
C THR A 29 2.85 24.08 17.57
N GLY A 30 2.33 22.96 18.07
CA GLY A 30 1.07 22.91 18.82
C GLY A 30 0.86 21.51 19.39
N ASP A 31 0.89 21.37 20.72
CA ASP A 31 0.47 20.16 21.42
C ASP A 31 -0.90 19.72 20.90
N THR A 32 -0.95 18.57 20.22
CA THR A 32 -2.18 18.05 19.63
C THR A 32 -2.30 16.56 19.93
N VAL A 33 -3.42 16.18 20.56
CA VAL A 33 -3.87 14.80 20.63
C VAL A 33 -3.90 14.27 19.20
N ALA A 34 -3.07 13.25 18.91
CA ALA A 34 -2.90 12.71 17.57
C ALA A 34 -4.27 12.32 16.96
N PRO A 35 -4.51 12.58 15.67
CA PRO A 35 -5.75 12.18 15.03
C PRO A 35 -5.93 10.66 15.17
N ARG A 36 -7.10 10.23 15.63
CA ARG A 36 -7.40 8.80 15.86
C ARG A 36 -7.25 7.94 14.60
N HIS A 37 -7.34 8.54 13.41
CA HIS A 37 -7.19 7.90 12.10
C HIS A 37 -6.56 8.86 11.07
N GLY A 38 -5.80 8.33 10.12
CA GLY A 38 -5.27 9.08 8.98
C GLY A 38 -4.10 10.02 9.24
N ALA A 39 -3.26 9.76 10.24
CA ALA A 39 -2.08 10.59 10.50
C ALA A 39 -1.05 10.52 9.35
N ALA A 40 -0.40 11.64 9.06
CA ALA A 40 0.64 11.71 8.03
C ALA A 40 1.95 11.04 8.50
N MET A 41 2.81 10.71 7.54
CA MET A 41 4.10 10.08 7.78
C MET A 41 5.00 10.97 8.65
N THR A 42 5.55 10.39 9.71
CA THR A 42 6.52 11.06 10.58
C THR A 42 7.95 10.86 10.07
N ALA A 43 8.84 11.81 10.40
CA ALA A 43 10.27 11.66 10.16
C ALA A 43 10.84 10.41 10.87
N GLY A 44 10.27 10.04 12.02
CA GLY A 44 10.65 8.84 12.77
C GLY A 44 10.33 7.55 12.02
N ALA A 45 9.15 7.43 11.42
CA ALA A 45 8.82 6.24 10.61
C ALA A 45 9.68 6.13 9.36
N PHE A 46 9.93 7.26 8.71
CA PHE A 46 10.84 7.31 7.56
C PHE A 46 12.25 6.82 7.94
N ALA A 47 12.82 7.34 9.05
CA ALA A 47 14.12 6.90 9.55
C ALA A 47 14.13 5.42 9.92
N ARG A 48 13.07 4.91 10.57
CA ARG A 48 12.97 3.47 10.91
C ARG A 48 13.00 2.58 9.66
N LEU A 49 12.25 2.93 8.61
CA LEU A 49 12.25 2.17 7.35
C LEU A 49 13.65 2.17 6.72
N ARG A 50 14.27 3.36 6.63
CA ARG A 50 15.63 3.54 6.13
C ARG A 50 16.63 2.68 6.87
N ASP A 51 16.63 2.75 8.20
CA ASP A 51 17.63 2.11 9.05
C ASP A 51 17.47 0.58 9.05
N ARG A 52 16.22 0.08 9.05
CA ARG A 52 15.95 -1.37 8.96
C ARG A 52 16.42 -1.97 7.64
N LEU A 53 16.20 -1.27 6.53
CA LEU A 53 16.63 -1.73 5.20
C LEU A 53 18.11 -1.38 4.91
N LYS A 54 18.70 -0.50 5.71
CA LYS A 54 20.06 0.05 5.55
C LYS A 54 20.25 0.71 4.18
N ILE A 55 19.24 1.46 3.73
CA ILE A 55 19.24 2.18 2.46
C ILE A 55 19.37 3.69 2.68
N SER A 56 19.59 4.49 1.63
CA SER A 56 19.62 5.95 1.74
C SER A 56 18.22 6.57 1.78
N ASP A 57 18.09 7.81 2.27
CA ASP A 57 16.85 8.58 2.18
C ASP A 57 16.32 8.66 0.74
N ALA A 58 17.23 8.84 -0.23
CA ALA A 58 16.89 8.86 -1.64
C ALA A 58 16.29 7.53 -2.11
N ALA A 59 16.86 6.39 -1.68
CA ALA A 59 16.33 5.07 -2.00
C ALA A 59 14.95 4.83 -1.36
N VAL A 60 14.70 5.32 -0.13
CA VAL A 60 13.36 5.27 0.47
C VAL A 60 12.36 6.03 -0.39
N TRP A 61 12.68 7.25 -0.81
CA TRP A 61 11.80 8.03 -1.67
C TRP A 61 11.59 7.35 -3.03
N THR A 62 12.65 6.83 -3.66
CA THR A 62 12.53 6.08 -4.92
C THR A 62 11.59 4.88 -4.77
N LEU A 63 11.74 4.10 -3.69
CA LEU A 63 10.86 2.98 -3.37
C LEU A 63 9.40 3.42 -3.24
N LEU A 64 9.12 4.47 -2.45
CA LEU A 64 7.75 4.97 -2.26
C LEU A 64 7.13 5.46 -3.57
N GLN A 65 7.92 6.15 -4.39
CA GLN A 65 7.49 6.66 -5.69
C GLN A 65 7.25 5.54 -6.72
N ALA A 66 8.06 4.49 -6.71
CA ALA A 66 7.93 3.35 -7.62
C ALA A 66 6.73 2.45 -7.28
N ALA A 67 6.46 2.26 -5.98
CA ALA A 67 5.39 1.39 -5.51
C ALA A 67 4.00 1.99 -5.76
N ARG A 68 3.74 3.15 -5.16
CA ARG A 68 2.49 3.87 -5.35
C ARG A 68 2.77 5.36 -5.18
N PRO A 69 3.05 6.09 -6.27
CA PRO A 69 3.31 7.51 -6.19
C PRO A 69 2.04 8.24 -5.73
N GLY A 70 2.13 9.06 -4.68
CA GLY A 70 1.02 9.88 -4.19
C GLY A 70 0.82 9.80 -2.68
N GLN A 71 -0.43 10.05 -2.26
CA GLN A 71 -0.82 10.15 -0.86
C GLN A 71 -1.21 8.78 -0.29
N GLY A 72 -0.84 8.51 0.96
CA GLY A 72 -1.25 7.29 1.69
C GLY A 72 -2.73 7.30 2.06
N PHE A 73 -3.33 8.50 2.09
CA PHE A 73 -4.75 8.71 2.36
C PHE A 73 -5.41 9.54 1.26
N LEU A 74 -6.65 9.16 0.93
CA LEU A 74 -7.58 9.93 0.11
C LEU A 74 -8.21 11.07 0.93
N PRO A 75 -8.94 12.00 0.27
CA PRO A 75 -9.82 12.94 0.97
C PRO A 75 -10.74 12.21 1.97
N GLY A 76 -10.93 12.79 3.15
CA GLY A 76 -11.67 12.14 4.23
C GLY A 76 -10.87 11.14 5.05
N ARG A 77 -9.54 11.09 4.89
CA ARG A 77 -8.62 10.25 5.70
C ARG A 77 -8.87 8.74 5.55
N LEU A 78 -9.43 8.33 4.41
CA LEU A 78 -9.52 6.93 4.02
C LEU A 78 -8.18 6.47 3.45
N PRO A 79 -7.59 5.34 3.88
CA PRO A 79 -6.39 4.80 3.25
C PRO A 79 -6.57 4.70 1.74
N HIS A 80 -5.59 5.14 0.98
CA HIS A 80 -5.59 4.88 -0.44
C HIS A 80 -5.52 3.37 -0.64
N LEU A 81 -6.45 2.79 -1.40
CA LEU A 81 -6.43 1.38 -1.72
C LEU A 81 -6.63 1.13 -3.20
N ARG A 82 -6.26 -0.07 -3.62
CA ARG A 82 -6.65 -0.65 -4.91
C ARG A 82 -7.11 -2.08 -4.71
N PHE A 83 -8.31 -2.39 -5.18
CA PHE A 83 -8.94 -3.69 -5.17
C PHE A 83 -8.55 -4.47 -6.44
N GLU A 84 -8.03 -5.68 -6.23
CA GLU A 84 -7.50 -6.57 -7.26
C GLU A 84 -8.49 -7.70 -7.54
N ARG A 85 -9.31 -7.55 -8.59
CA ARG A 85 -10.35 -8.54 -8.94
C ARG A 85 -9.82 -9.95 -9.22
N HIS A 86 -8.58 -10.05 -9.68
CA HIS A 86 -7.92 -11.34 -9.93
C HIS A 86 -7.48 -12.01 -8.63
N ILE A 87 -7.05 -11.24 -7.62
CA ILE A 87 -6.78 -11.78 -6.29
C ILE A 87 -8.08 -12.16 -5.60
N PHE A 88 -9.17 -11.42 -5.79
CA PHE A 88 -10.47 -11.79 -5.22
C PHE A 88 -11.00 -13.09 -5.82
N ARG A 89 -10.82 -13.27 -7.13
CA ARG A 89 -11.07 -14.55 -7.79
C ARG A 89 -10.27 -15.69 -7.16
N GLU A 90 -8.96 -15.52 -6.99
CA GLU A 90 -8.09 -16.52 -6.34
C GLU A 90 -8.54 -16.83 -4.91
N GLU A 91 -8.81 -15.81 -4.10
CA GLU A 91 -9.18 -15.94 -2.68
C GLU A 91 -10.60 -16.50 -2.47
N THR A 92 -11.40 -16.60 -3.52
CA THR A 92 -12.78 -17.13 -3.48
C THR A 92 -12.95 -18.41 -4.30
N ASP A 93 -11.84 -19.01 -4.76
CA ASP A 93 -11.83 -20.19 -5.62
C ASP A 93 -12.79 -20.03 -6.81
N GLU A 94 -12.75 -18.86 -7.46
CA GLU A 94 -13.47 -18.55 -8.71
C GLU A 94 -15.00 -18.56 -8.59
N ARG A 95 -15.54 -18.67 -7.37
CA ARG A 95 -16.97 -18.78 -7.06
C ARG A 95 -17.84 -17.67 -7.66
N PHE A 96 -17.26 -16.51 -7.93
CA PHE A 96 -17.99 -15.31 -8.37
C PHE A 96 -17.75 -14.90 -9.83
N ASP A 97 -16.99 -15.66 -10.62
CA ASP A 97 -16.65 -15.30 -12.00
C ASP A 97 -17.88 -15.09 -12.91
N GLY A 98 -18.90 -15.93 -12.75
CA GLY A 98 -20.11 -15.89 -13.59
C GLY A 98 -21.12 -14.81 -13.22
N SER A 99 -21.11 -14.33 -11.97
CA SER A 99 -22.11 -13.40 -11.43
C SER A 99 -21.56 -12.01 -11.10
N TYR A 100 -20.25 -11.88 -10.91
CA TYR A 100 -19.57 -10.64 -10.53
C TYR A 100 -18.26 -10.46 -11.30
N ALA A 101 -18.28 -10.54 -12.63
CA ALA A 101 -17.09 -10.42 -13.48
C ALA A 101 -16.29 -9.11 -13.31
N ASP A 102 -16.87 -8.06 -12.73
CA ASP A 102 -16.16 -6.81 -12.41
C ASP A 102 -15.36 -6.90 -11.09
N LEU A 103 -15.69 -7.87 -10.23
CA LEU A 103 -15.07 -8.13 -8.94
C LEU A 103 -14.25 -9.43 -8.92
N SER A 104 -14.56 -10.41 -9.76
CA SER A 104 -13.89 -11.71 -9.90
C SER A 104 -13.57 -11.94 -11.37
N HIS A 105 -12.29 -11.88 -11.74
CA HIS A 105 -11.86 -12.00 -13.14
C HIS A 105 -10.40 -12.45 -13.23
N PRO A 106 -10.01 -13.34 -14.16
CA PRO A 106 -8.63 -13.82 -14.28
C PRO A 106 -7.64 -12.70 -14.56
N GLU A 107 -8.00 -11.78 -15.47
CA GLU A 107 -7.16 -10.62 -15.78
C GLU A 107 -7.24 -9.52 -14.70
N PRO A 108 -6.11 -8.91 -14.32
CA PRO A 108 -6.08 -7.69 -13.52
C PRO A 108 -6.89 -6.55 -14.15
N GLY A 109 -7.11 -5.47 -13.38
CA GLY A 109 -7.82 -4.29 -13.86
C GLY A 109 -9.24 -4.17 -13.30
N GLY A 110 -10.10 -3.49 -14.07
CA GLY A 110 -11.41 -3.04 -13.60
C GLY A 110 -11.31 -1.99 -12.49
N HIS A 111 -10.13 -1.39 -12.31
CA HIS A 111 -9.89 -0.40 -11.27
C HIS A 111 -10.75 0.83 -11.50
N ALA A 112 -11.45 1.23 -10.45
CA ALA A 112 -11.89 2.60 -10.28
C ALA A 112 -10.72 3.46 -9.76
N HIS A 113 -10.96 4.76 -9.58
CA HIS A 113 -9.95 5.68 -9.06
C HIS A 113 -10.42 6.35 -7.77
N GLY A 114 -9.49 6.52 -6.83
CA GLY A 114 -9.74 7.20 -5.57
C GLY A 114 -10.82 6.51 -4.75
N VAL A 115 -11.80 7.29 -4.27
CA VAL A 115 -12.85 6.81 -3.36
C VAL A 115 -13.75 5.73 -3.98
N ALA A 116 -13.86 5.67 -5.31
CA ALA A 116 -14.69 4.68 -5.98
C ALA A 116 -14.16 3.23 -5.83
N GLU A 117 -12.88 3.05 -5.50
CA GLU A 117 -12.34 1.73 -5.15
C GLU A 117 -12.96 1.16 -3.86
N TYR A 118 -13.42 2.02 -2.94
CA TYR A 118 -14.12 1.57 -1.74
C TYR A 118 -15.49 0.97 -2.05
N GLU A 119 -16.18 1.44 -3.10
CA GLU A 119 -17.46 0.84 -3.51
C GLU A 119 -17.25 -0.57 -4.09
N ARG A 120 -16.17 -0.78 -4.85
CA ARG A 120 -15.79 -2.13 -5.32
C ARG A 120 -15.47 -3.05 -4.15
N LEU A 121 -14.65 -2.57 -3.20
CA LEU A 121 -14.33 -3.33 -1.99
C LEU A 121 -15.58 -3.66 -1.18
N LYS A 122 -16.51 -2.70 -1.00
CA LYS A 122 -17.76 -2.90 -0.26
C LYS A 122 -18.65 -3.95 -0.92
N ARG A 123 -18.78 -3.92 -2.25
CA ARG A 123 -19.53 -4.94 -3.00
C ARG A 123 -18.89 -6.32 -2.86
N ALA A 124 -17.58 -6.42 -2.98
CA ALA A 124 -16.86 -7.68 -2.76
C ALA A 124 -17.01 -8.19 -1.32
N ALA A 125 -16.93 -7.29 -0.33
CA ALA A 125 -17.05 -7.65 1.09
C ALA A 125 -18.46 -8.11 1.49
N ALA A 126 -19.49 -7.73 0.72
CA ALA A 126 -20.83 -8.27 0.88
C ALA A 126 -20.95 -9.73 0.40
N LEU A 127 -20.03 -10.17 -0.48
CA LEU A 127 -19.96 -11.56 -0.98
C LEU A 127 -19.04 -12.42 -0.10
N ASP A 128 -17.86 -11.90 0.18
CA ASP A 128 -16.87 -12.52 1.06
C ASP A 128 -15.95 -11.46 1.65
N ARG A 129 -16.20 -11.12 2.92
CA ARG A 129 -15.48 -10.03 3.60
C ARG A 129 -13.99 -10.30 3.73
N LYS A 130 -13.62 -11.51 4.15
CA LYS A 130 -12.21 -11.86 4.39
C LYS A 130 -11.45 -11.84 3.06
N ALA A 131 -11.99 -12.49 2.02
CA ALA A 131 -11.37 -12.48 0.71
C ALA A 131 -11.27 -11.04 0.16
N ALA A 132 -12.32 -10.24 0.25
CA ALA A 132 -12.32 -8.87 -0.26
C ALA A 132 -11.22 -8.00 0.34
N LEU A 133 -11.03 -8.05 1.66
CA LEU A 133 -9.97 -7.30 2.33
C LEU A 133 -8.58 -7.81 1.95
N ARG A 134 -8.42 -9.13 1.79
CA ARG A 134 -7.15 -9.75 1.37
C ARG A 134 -6.78 -9.38 -0.06
N SER A 135 -7.77 -9.15 -0.92
CA SER A 135 -7.62 -8.76 -2.32
C SER A 135 -7.41 -7.26 -2.56
N ALA A 136 -7.31 -6.44 -1.50
CA ALA A 136 -7.01 -5.03 -1.62
C ALA A 136 -5.57 -4.72 -1.18
N SER A 137 -4.94 -3.75 -1.85
CA SER A 137 -3.62 -3.20 -1.50
C SER A 137 -3.76 -1.82 -0.89
N TRP A 138 -3.11 -1.56 0.25
CA TRP A 138 -3.46 -0.45 1.15
C TRP A 138 -2.30 0.53 1.36
N GLY A 139 -2.63 1.81 1.53
CA GLY A 139 -1.73 2.86 1.96
C GLY A 139 -0.59 3.19 1.00
N LEU A 140 0.44 3.85 1.52
CA LEU A 140 1.75 4.00 0.88
C LEU A 140 2.39 2.63 0.70
N GLY A 141 3.12 2.44 -0.41
CA GLY A 141 3.75 1.16 -0.74
C GLY A 141 2.79 0.08 -1.25
N GLY A 142 1.48 0.19 -0.96
CA GLY A 142 0.46 -0.69 -1.54
C GLY A 142 0.58 -2.15 -1.11
N VAL A 143 0.83 -2.41 0.16
CA VAL A 143 0.90 -3.78 0.70
C VAL A 143 -0.49 -4.44 0.61
N LEU A 144 -0.53 -5.66 0.08
CA LEU A 144 -1.75 -6.45 -0.07
C LEU A 144 -2.25 -7.00 1.26
N GLY A 145 -3.57 -7.01 1.46
CA GLY A 145 -4.19 -7.57 2.66
C GLY A 145 -3.92 -9.07 2.83
N ARG A 146 -3.72 -9.81 1.74
CA ARG A 146 -3.39 -11.25 1.78
C ARG A 146 -2.08 -11.56 2.49
N GLU A 147 -1.20 -10.57 2.63
CA GLU A 147 0.10 -10.66 3.29
C GLU A 147 -0.01 -10.53 4.82
N ALA A 148 -1.18 -10.15 5.36
CA ALA A 148 -1.34 -9.77 6.76
C ALA A 148 -0.80 -10.82 7.75
N GLU A 149 -1.18 -12.07 7.56
CA GLU A 149 -0.74 -13.18 8.41
C GLU A 149 0.78 -13.41 8.30
N GLU A 150 1.33 -13.39 7.09
CA GLU A 150 2.79 -13.52 6.86
C GLU A 150 3.60 -12.35 7.41
N LEU A 151 2.98 -11.19 7.59
CA LEU A 151 3.61 -9.99 8.15
C LEU A 151 3.31 -9.80 9.64
N ASP A 152 2.86 -10.87 10.32
CA ASP A 152 2.63 -10.91 11.77
C ASP A 152 1.58 -9.90 12.26
N TYR A 153 0.53 -9.65 11.46
CA TYR A 153 -0.64 -8.86 11.88
C TYR A 153 -1.76 -9.70 12.53
N GLY A 154 -1.66 -11.03 12.48
CA GLY A 154 -2.67 -11.97 12.99
C GLY A 154 -3.78 -12.26 11.99
N ASP A 155 -4.45 -11.22 11.47
CA ASP A 155 -5.45 -11.33 10.42
C ASP A 155 -5.56 -10.07 9.55
N VAL A 156 -6.31 -10.18 8.45
CA VAL A 156 -6.49 -9.07 7.52
C VAL A 156 -7.27 -7.89 8.11
N GLU A 157 -8.19 -8.11 9.05
CA GLU A 157 -8.95 -7.03 9.69
C GLU A 157 -8.02 -6.16 10.55
N SER A 158 -7.17 -6.81 11.35
CA SER A 158 -6.14 -6.19 12.17
C SER A 158 -5.14 -5.42 11.33
N PHE A 159 -4.74 -5.98 10.19
CA PHE A 159 -3.92 -5.28 9.20
C PHE A 159 -4.62 -4.02 8.69
N VAL A 160 -5.86 -4.12 8.20
CA VAL A 160 -6.62 -2.98 7.66
C VAL A 160 -6.84 -1.90 8.71
N ASP A 161 -7.14 -2.28 9.95
CA ASP A 161 -7.28 -1.34 11.06
C ASP A 161 -5.98 -0.61 11.38
N ARG A 162 -4.82 -1.25 11.24
CA ARG A 162 -3.52 -0.58 11.35
C ARG A 162 -3.32 0.40 10.19
N GLN A 163 -3.62 -0.01 8.95
CA GLN A 163 -3.50 0.85 7.76
C GLN A 163 -4.40 2.10 7.84
N ARG A 164 -5.51 2.06 8.58
CA ARG A 164 -6.38 3.24 8.81
C ARG A 164 -5.81 4.28 9.77
N ARG A 165 -4.82 3.92 10.58
CA ARG A 165 -4.31 4.81 11.65
C ARG A 165 -3.38 5.88 11.11
N SER A 166 -2.39 5.52 10.31
CA SER A 166 -1.36 6.45 9.86
C SER A 166 -0.53 5.93 8.69
N GLU A 167 0.18 6.84 8.01
CA GLU A 167 1.17 6.49 7.00
C GLU A 167 2.40 5.80 7.64
N ASP A 168 2.67 6.02 8.92
CA ASP A 168 3.68 5.27 9.68
C ASP A 168 3.38 3.77 9.69
N GLU A 169 2.10 3.39 9.78
CA GLU A 169 1.66 1.99 9.69
C GLU A 169 1.75 1.43 8.27
N HIS A 170 1.67 2.28 7.26
CA HIS A 170 1.92 1.90 5.87
C HIS A 170 3.40 1.56 5.67
N LEU A 171 4.29 2.41 6.20
CA LEU A 171 5.72 2.20 6.17
C LEU A 171 6.15 0.98 6.99
N GLU A 172 5.50 0.72 8.13
CA GLU A 172 5.73 -0.49 8.91
C GLU A 172 5.40 -1.75 8.08
N ALA A 173 4.23 -1.78 7.44
CA ALA A 173 3.83 -2.90 6.59
C ALA A 173 4.82 -3.10 5.43
N LEU A 174 5.19 -2.02 4.75
CA LEU A 174 6.16 -2.05 3.66
C LEU A 174 7.53 -2.55 4.14
N SER A 175 8.01 -2.06 5.28
CA SER A 175 9.27 -2.49 5.90
C SER A 175 9.26 -4.00 6.16
N ARG A 176 8.19 -4.53 6.76
CA ARG A 176 8.06 -5.97 7.04
C ARG A 176 8.06 -6.78 5.77
N LEU A 177 7.32 -6.34 4.75
CA LEU A 177 7.25 -7.04 3.47
C LEU A 177 8.61 -7.12 2.79
N LEU A 178 9.31 -5.99 2.69
CA LEU A 178 10.63 -5.93 2.05
C LEU A 178 11.67 -6.79 2.78
N LEU A 179 11.62 -6.84 4.12
CA LEU A 179 12.47 -7.71 4.92
C LEU A 179 12.09 -9.19 4.74
N ARG A 180 10.80 -9.53 4.77
CA ARG A 180 10.29 -10.90 4.60
C ARG A 180 10.63 -11.47 3.22
N ARG A 181 10.70 -10.62 2.20
CA ARG A 181 11.07 -10.99 0.82
C ARG A 181 12.58 -10.85 0.53
N ASP A 182 13.39 -10.52 1.53
CA ASP A 182 14.84 -10.31 1.43
C ASP A 182 15.26 -9.33 0.32
N LEU A 183 14.54 -8.21 0.21
CA LEU A 183 14.78 -7.20 -0.84
C LEU A 183 15.75 -6.10 -0.41
N GLY A 184 16.16 -6.10 0.86
CA GLY A 184 17.15 -5.16 1.38
C GLY A 184 18.45 -5.11 0.56
N PRO A 185 19.07 -6.25 0.21
CA PRO A 185 20.29 -6.26 -0.62
C PRO A 185 20.11 -5.57 -1.99
N ALA A 186 19.05 -5.90 -2.72
CA ALA A 186 18.75 -5.30 -4.03
C ALA A 186 18.52 -3.78 -3.90
N LEU A 187 17.72 -3.36 -2.92
CA LEU A 187 17.45 -1.93 -2.67
C LEU A 187 18.72 -1.15 -2.30
N ARG A 188 19.66 -1.77 -1.56
CA ARG A 188 20.97 -1.16 -1.24
C ARG A 188 21.87 -1.04 -2.45
N ALA A 189 21.82 -2.01 -3.36
CA ALA A 189 22.52 -1.97 -4.63
C ALA A 189 21.91 -0.98 -5.62
N GLY A 190 20.73 -0.42 -5.32
CA GLY A 190 19.97 0.38 -6.27
C GLY A 190 19.47 -0.45 -7.45
N ASP A 191 19.26 -1.75 -7.23
CA ASP A 191 18.69 -2.65 -8.21
C ASP A 191 17.17 -2.54 -8.17
N TRP A 192 16.63 -1.84 -9.16
CA TRP A 192 15.20 -1.52 -9.29
C TRP A 192 14.53 -2.30 -10.43
N ALA A 193 15.18 -3.35 -10.97
CA ALA A 193 14.77 -4.08 -12.18
C ALA A 193 14.39 -5.55 -11.93
#